data_AF-A0A7W1U134-F1
#
_entry.id   AF-A0A7W1U134-F1
#
_cell.length_a   1.000
_cell.length_b   1.000
_cell.length_c   1.000
_cell.angle_alpha   90.00
_cell.angle_beta   90.00
_cell.angle_gamma   90.00
#
_symmetry.space_group_name_H-M   'P 1'
#
loop_
_entity.id
_entity.type
_entity.pdbx_description
1 polymer ?
#
loop_
_entity_poly.entity_id
_entity_poly.type
_entity_poly.pdbx_seq_one_letter_code
_entity_poly.pdbx_strand_id
1 'polypeptide(L)'
;MKFILALKAFCKAWKNPKKAESFLNDDTSPKAETADLSHLRLLSLLQHSGRLIDFLKEDISTYNDAQVGAAVRQIHSSCAKNLEELVTLRPVLEEAEGSIVNVPAGYDPMRIKVVGKVKGEPPFTGVLMHKGWKAHKRSLPQKSGEQISDVICPAEIEVR
;
A
#
# COMPACT_ATOMS: atom_id res chain seq x y z
N MET A 1 6.03 24.91 -46.67
CA MET A 1 6.51 25.76 -45.55
C MET A 1 7.26 25.03 -44.44
N LYS A 2 6.85 23.82 -44.00
CA LYS A 2 7.52 23.10 -42.89
C LYS A 2 8.91 22.51 -43.24
N PHE A 3 9.17 22.17 -44.50
CA PHE A 3 10.45 21.57 -44.92
C PHE A 3 11.65 22.54 -44.87
N ILE A 4 11.45 23.79 -45.31
CA ILE A 4 12.47 24.85 -45.23
C ILE A 4 12.78 25.20 -43.77
N LEU A 5 11.78 25.13 -42.90
CA LEU A 5 11.95 25.36 -41.46
C LEU A 5 12.76 24.23 -40.81
N ALA A 6 12.48 22.98 -41.17
CA ALA A 6 13.23 21.81 -40.69
C ALA A 6 14.70 21.85 -41.16
N LEU A 7 14.95 22.22 -42.42
CA LEU A 7 16.32 22.34 -42.94
C LEU A 7 17.10 23.46 -42.25
N LYS A 8 16.46 24.61 -41.99
CA LYS A 8 17.07 25.71 -41.22
C LYS A 8 17.38 25.31 -39.78
N ALA A 9 16.49 24.54 -39.13
CA ALA A 9 16.71 24.01 -37.79
C ALA A 9 17.89 23.03 -37.76
N PHE A 10 17.96 22.13 -38.75
CA PHE A 10 19.04 21.16 -38.91
C PHE A 10 20.41 21.85 -39.11
N CYS A 11 20.51 22.81 -40.03
CA CYS A 11 21.75 23.57 -40.23
C CYS A 11 22.16 24.38 -38.99
N LYS A 12 21.19 24.85 -38.19
CA LYS A 12 21.44 25.59 -36.95
C LYS A 12 21.93 24.68 -35.82
N ALA A 13 21.43 23.45 -35.75
CA ALA A 13 21.90 22.43 -34.81
C ALA A 13 23.33 21.96 -35.14
N TRP A 14 23.65 21.77 -36.44
CA TRP A 14 25.00 21.42 -36.87
C TRP A 14 26.03 22.49 -36.50
N LYS A 15 25.69 23.78 -36.65
CA LYS A 15 26.59 24.88 -36.26
C LYS A 15 26.83 25.01 -34.75
N ASN A 16 26.01 24.38 -33.90
CA ASN A 16 26.12 24.46 -32.44
C ASN A 16 25.91 23.09 -31.78
N PRO A 17 26.89 22.18 -31.87
CA PRO A 17 26.75 20.79 -31.42
C PRO A 17 26.42 20.68 -29.93
N LYS A 18 27.02 21.52 -29.06
CA LYS A 18 26.72 21.55 -27.62
C LYS A 18 25.26 21.91 -27.30
N LYS A 19 24.62 22.72 -28.14
CA LYS A 19 23.21 23.10 -27.99
C LYS A 19 22.30 22.01 -28.58
N ALA A 20 22.73 21.33 -29.64
CA ALA A 20 22.05 20.14 -30.15
C ALA A 20 22.06 19.00 -29.13
N GLU A 21 23.17 18.79 -28.42
CA GLU A 21 23.26 17.87 -27.28
C GLU A 21 22.24 18.23 -26.19
N SER A 22 22.07 19.52 -25.85
CA SER A 22 21.04 19.92 -24.88
C SER A 22 19.59 19.66 -25.35
N PHE A 23 19.31 19.61 -26.66
CA PHE A 23 17.98 19.24 -27.18
C PHE A 23 17.74 17.73 -27.20
N LEU A 24 18.81 16.93 -27.32
CA LEU A 24 18.74 15.47 -27.24
C LEU A 24 18.70 14.98 -25.78
N ASN A 25 19.30 15.75 -24.87
CA ASN A 25 19.33 15.49 -23.43
C ASN A 25 18.19 16.17 -22.66
N ASP A 26 17.35 16.96 -23.34
CA ASP A 26 16.10 17.47 -22.77
C ASP A 26 15.10 16.30 -22.76
N ASP A 27 15.20 15.44 -21.74
CA ASP A 27 14.21 14.43 -21.36
C ASP A 27 12.90 15.13 -20.90
N THR A 28 12.32 15.93 -21.77
CA THR A 28 11.02 16.59 -21.61
C THR A 28 9.90 15.73 -22.18
N SER A 29 10.13 14.42 -22.34
CA SER A 29 8.99 13.51 -22.17
C SER A 29 8.45 13.77 -20.78
N PRO A 30 7.18 14.19 -20.60
CA PRO A 30 6.62 14.22 -19.27
C PRO A 30 6.84 12.82 -18.71
N LYS A 31 7.71 12.70 -17.72
CA LYS A 31 7.88 11.48 -16.95
C LYS A 31 6.52 11.32 -16.30
N ALA A 32 5.62 10.60 -16.99
CA ALA A 32 4.30 10.30 -16.48
C ALA A 32 4.56 9.80 -15.07
N GLU A 33 4.09 10.53 -14.07
CA GLU A 33 4.12 10.06 -12.70
C GLU A 33 3.36 8.75 -12.75
N THR A 34 4.08 7.64 -12.84
CA THR A 34 3.49 6.31 -12.78
C THR A 34 2.92 6.26 -11.39
N ALA A 35 1.59 6.42 -11.29
CA ALA A 35 0.89 6.40 -10.03
C ALA A 35 1.33 5.15 -9.25
N ASP A 36 1.73 5.33 -7.99
CA ASP A 36 2.06 4.20 -7.14
C ASP A 36 0.78 3.47 -6.75
N LEU A 37 0.43 2.46 -7.55
CA LEU A 37 -0.74 1.61 -7.35
C LEU A 37 -0.42 0.36 -6.51
N SER A 38 0.73 0.31 -5.82
CA SER A 38 1.13 -0.85 -5.00
C SER A 38 0.11 -1.23 -3.92
N HIS A 39 -0.64 -0.25 -3.41
CA HIS A 39 -1.73 -0.47 -2.46
C HIS A 39 -2.91 -1.26 -3.06
N LEU A 40 -3.28 -1.00 -4.33
CA LEU A 40 -4.33 -1.75 -5.03
C LEU A 40 -3.92 -3.20 -5.27
N ARG A 41 -2.62 -3.43 -5.46
CA ARG A 41 -2.09 -4.77 -5.64
C ARG A 41 -2.18 -5.62 -4.38
N LEU A 42 -1.90 -5.05 -3.20
CA LEU A 42 -2.16 -5.75 -1.93
C LEU A 42 -3.64 -6.13 -1.80
N LEU A 43 -4.54 -5.21 -2.14
CA LEU A 43 -5.98 -5.47 -2.14
C LEU A 43 -6.35 -6.60 -3.13
N SER A 44 -5.77 -6.62 -4.32
CA SER A 44 -6.00 -7.67 -5.32
C SER A 44 -5.57 -9.04 -4.80
N LEU A 45 -4.41 -9.14 -4.14
CA LEU A 45 -3.94 -10.40 -3.55
C LEU A 45 -4.86 -10.89 -2.41
N LEU A 46 -5.32 -9.96 -1.56
CA LEU A 46 -6.25 -10.29 -0.47
C LEU A 46 -7.65 -10.68 -1.00
N GLN A 47 -8.09 -10.09 -2.10
CA GLN A 47 -9.33 -10.46 -2.77
C GLN A 47 -9.23 -11.83 -3.44
N HIS A 48 -8.19 -12.09 -4.23
CA HIS A 48 -8.06 -13.33 -5.00
C HIS A 48 -7.98 -14.58 -4.11
N SER A 49 -7.19 -14.57 -3.04
CA SER A 49 -7.09 -15.77 -2.18
C SER A 49 -8.14 -15.82 -1.06
N GLY A 50 -8.65 -14.65 -0.63
CA GLY A 50 -9.42 -14.53 0.61
C GLY A 50 -10.82 -13.95 0.48
N ARG A 51 -11.20 -13.38 -0.67
CA ARG A 51 -12.50 -12.70 -0.87
C ARG A 51 -12.75 -11.56 0.13
N LEU A 52 -11.69 -10.87 0.54
CA LEU A 52 -11.78 -9.81 1.55
C LEU A 52 -12.75 -8.69 1.16
N ILE A 53 -12.70 -8.26 -0.10
CA ILE A 53 -13.53 -7.15 -0.58
C ILE A 53 -14.99 -7.59 -0.63
N ASP A 54 -15.27 -8.80 -1.13
CA ASP A 54 -16.63 -9.35 -1.12
C ASP A 54 -17.19 -9.38 0.31
N PHE A 55 -16.41 -9.89 1.27
CA PHE A 55 -16.80 -9.97 2.67
C PHE A 55 -17.13 -8.61 3.28
N LEU A 56 -16.30 -7.59 3.03
CA LEU A 56 -16.51 -6.23 3.55
C LEU A 56 -17.66 -5.48 2.84
N LYS A 57 -18.03 -5.90 1.63
CA LYS A 57 -19.10 -5.31 0.83
C LYS A 57 -20.44 -6.02 1.00
N GLU A 58 -20.44 -7.22 1.56
CA GLU A 58 -21.65 -7.98 1.93
C GLU A 58 -22.34 -7.35 3.14
N ASP A 59 -23.67 -7.21 3.08
CA ASP A 59 -24.46 -6.83 4.24
C ASP A 59 -24.69 -8.04 5.14
N ILE A 60 -23.89 -8.13 6.21
CA ILE A 60 -23.97 -9.26 7.14
C ILE A 60 -25.09 -9.12 8.18
N SER A 61 -25.83 -8.00 8.21
CA SER A 61 -26.80 -7.70 9.28
C SER A 61 -27.98 -8.66 9.34
N THR A 62 -28.30 -9.33 8.22
CA THR A 62 -29.39 -10.29 8.12
C THR A 62 -29.01 -11.72 8.51
N TYR A 63 -27.73 -12.00 8.73
CA TYR A 63 -27.23 -13.33 9.06
C TYR A 63 -27.07 -13.49 10.57
N ASN A 64 -27.28 -14.70 11.07
CA ASN A 64 -26.96 -15.01 12.46
C ASN A 64 -25.47 -15.35 12.65
N ASP A 65 -25.02 -15.35 13.90
CA ASP A 65 -23.62 -15.61 14.25
C ASP A 65 -23.08 -16.94 13.73
N ALA A 66 -23.91 -17.99 13.66
CA ALA A 66 -23.49 -19.29 13.16
C ALA A 66 -23.25 -19.26 11.65
N GLN A 67 -24.10 -18.56 10.88
CA GLN A 67 -23.93 -18.36 9.45
C GLN A 67 -22.70 -17.52 9.13
N VAL A 68 -22.54 -16.38 9.83
CA VAL A 68 -21.34 -15.53 9.68
C VAL A 68 -20.09 -16.33 10.04
N GLY A 69 -20.10 -17.02 11.17
CA GLY A 69 -18.98 -17.84 11.63
C GLY A 69 -18.62 -18.98 10.68
N ALA A 70 -19.60 -19.58 10.00
CA ALA A 70 -19.35 -20.63 9.00
C ALA A 70 -18.61 -20.06 7.77
N ALA A 71 -19.03 -18.91 7.25
CA ALA A 71 -18.42 -18.31 6.06
C ALA A 71 -17.07 -17.62 6.34
N VAL A 72 -16.97 -16.86 7.45
CA VAL A 72 -15.82 -15.98 7.69
C VAL A 72 -14.55 -16.72 8.05
N ARG A 73 -14.62 -17.95 8.59
CA ARG A 73 -13.42 -18.69 9.02
C ARG A 73 -12.45 -18.93 7.88
N GLN A 74 -12.96 -19.30 6.69
CA GLN A 74 -12.12 -19.52 5.53
C GLN A 74 -11.54 -18.21 4.99
N ILE A 75 -12.38 -17.17 4.88
CA ILE A 75 -11.98 -15.82 4.47
C ILE A 75 -10.85 -15.29 5.38
N HIS A 76 -11.07 -15.34 6.69
CA HIS A 76 -10.09 -14.96 7.70
C HIS A 76 -8.78 -15.73 7.57
N SER A 77 -8.85 -17.07 7.50
CA SER A 77 -7.65 -17.92 7.38
C SER A 77 -6.82 -17.58 6.14
N SER A 78 -7.47 -17.43 4.97
CA SER A 78 -6.82 -17.06 3.72
C SER A 78 -6.20 -15.67 3.76
N CYS A 79 -6.94 -14.67 4.26
CA CYS A 79 -6.42 -13.31 4.39
C CYS A 79 -5.25 -13.23 5.38
N ALA A 80 -5.33 -13.93 6.52
CA ALA A 80 -4.27 -13.98 7.51
C ALA A 80 -2.99 -14.60 6.94
N LYS A 81 -3.11 -15.71 6.20
CA LYS A 81 -1.98 -16.35 5.52
C LYS A 81 -1.32 -15.40 4.51
N ASN A 82 -2.12 -14.74 3.67
CA ASN A 82 -1.61 -13.77 2.70
C ASN A 82 -0.88 -12.60 3.39
N LEU A 83 -1.46 -12.03 4.45
CA LEU A 83 -0.81 -10.94 5.20
C LEU A 83 0.51 -11.38 5.82
N GLU A 84 0.57 -12.61 6.36
CA GLU A 84 1.79 -13.16 6.93
C GLU A 84 2.87 -13.37 5.86
N GLU A 85 2.51 -13.85 4.67
CA GLU A 85 3.44 -14.08 3.56
C GLU A 85 3.95 -12.79 2.91
N LEU A 86 3.10 -11.78 2.77
CA LEU A 86 3.40 -10.53 2.05
C LEU A 86 4.06 -9.49 2.95
N VAL A 87 3.47 -9.26 4.14
CA VAL A 87 3.82 -8.13 5.02
C VAL A 87 4.34 -8.57 6.38
N THR A 88 3.99 -9.77 6.87
CA THR A 88 4.43 -10.28 8.19
C THR A 88 4.25 -9.23 9.30
N LEU A 89 3.04 -9.10 9.83
CA LEU A 89 2.76 -8.10 10.86
C LEU A 89 3.20 -8.60 12.24
N ARG A 90 3.89 -7.75 12.98
CA ARG A 90 4.30 -8.01 14.37
C ARG A 90 3.90 -6.84 15.26
N PRO A 91 3.60 -7.08 16.54
CA PRO A 91 3.19 -6.00 17.42
C PRO A 91 4.34 -5.00 17.64
N VAL A 92 4.01 -3.73 17.91
CA VAL A 92 5.03 -2.71 18.19
C VAL A 92 5.55 -2.84 19.62
N LEU A 93 4.65 -3.24 20.54
CA LEU A 93 4.90 -3.58 21.93
C LEU A 93 4.44 -5.03 22.17
N GLU A 94 5.27 -5.88 22.78
CA GLU A 94 4.99 -7.32 22.92
C GLU A 94 4.09 -7.64 24.11
N GLU A 95 3.91 -6.68 25.02
CA GLU A 95 3.04 -6.78 26.17
C GLU A 95 1.58 -7.01 25.76
N ALA A 96 0.83 -7.71 26.60
CA ALA A 96 -0.59 -7.94 26.37
C ALA A 96 -1.36 -6.62 26.51
N GLU A 97 -2.38 -6.43 25.66
CA GLU A 97 -3.34 -5.34 25.82
C GLU A 97 -4.02 -5.45 27.19
N GLY A 98 -4.14 -4.33 27.90
CA GLY A 98 -4.54 -4.27 29.31
C GLY A 98 -3.39 -4.30 30.32
N SER A 99 -2.15 -4.56 29.89
CA SER A 99 -0.98 -4.54 30.79
C SER A 99 -0.53 -3.12 31.10
N ILE A 100 0.06 -2.92 32.28
CA ILE A 100 0.74 -1.66 32.65
C ILE A 100 2.08 -1.62 31.94
N VAL A 101 2.34 -0.53 31.20
CA VAL A 101 3.58 -0.29 30.46
C VAL A 101 4.19 1.06 30.85
N ASN A 102 5.52 1.13 30.80
CA ASN A 102 6.26 2.37 30.99
C ASN A 102 6.66 2.93 29.61
N VAL A 103 6.38 4.22 29.40
CA VAL A 103 6.79 4.96 28.21
C VAL A 103 7.95 5.87 28.63
N PRO A 104 9.20 5.55 28.25
CA PRO A 104 10.37 6.29 28.71
C PRO A 104 10.42 7.70 28.12
N ALA A 105 11.23 8.57 28.75
CA ALA A 105 11.63 9.83 28.13
C ALA A 105 12.33 9.57 26.79
N GLY A 106 12.01 10.38 25.76
CA GLY A 106 12.54 10.21 24.41
C GLY A 106 11.93 9.06 23.61
N TYR A 107 10.75 8.55 23.98
CA TYR A 107 10.04 7.55 23.18
C TYR A 107 9.75 8.03 21.75
N ASP A 108 9.65 7.09 20.81
CA ASP A 108 9.33 7.37 19.41
C ASP A 108 7.80 7.55 19.21
N PRO A 109 7.32 8.77 18.85
CA PRO A 109 5.89 9.02 18.64
C PRO A 109 5.30 8.31 17.41
N MET A 110 6.14 7.83 16.47
CA MET A 110 5.68 6.98 15.36
C MET A 110 5.37 5.55 15.80
N ARG A 111 5.91 5.12 16.96
CA ARG A 111 5.69 3.78 17.52
C ARG A 111 4.66 3.77 18.63
N ILE A 112 4.70 4.77 19.51
CA ILE A 112 3.84 4.83 20.70
C ILE A 112 3.03 6.12 20.64
N LYS A 113 1.71 5.99 20.59
CA LYS A 113 0.79 7.12 20.74
C LYS A 113 0.27 7.15 22.17
N VAL A 114 0.72 8.12 22.96
CA VAL A 114 0.18 8.36 24.30
C VAL A 114 -1.17 9.08 24.17
N VAL A 115 -2.21 8.53 24.80
CA VAL A 115 -3.58 9.05 24.74
C VAL A 115 -4.15 9.24 26.15
N GLY A 116 -5.17 10.11 26.29
CA GLY A 116 -5.84 10.40 27.56
C GLY A 116 -5.37 11.72 28.20
N LYS A 117 -5.44 11.80 29.54
CA LYS A 117 -5.04 13.00 30.30
C LYS A 117 -3.52 13.05 30.48
N VAL A 118 -2.82 13.37 29.40
CA VAL A 118 -1.36 13.56 29.43
C VAL A 118 -1.05 14.88 30.13
N LYS A 119 -0.39 14.81 31.29
CA LYS A 119 0.13 15.97 32.03
C LYS A 119 1.59 15.73 32.33
N GLY A 120 2.41 16.78 32.18
CA GLY A 120 3.85 16.70 32.38
C GLY A 120 4.59 16.07 31.20
N GLU A 121 5.87 15.82 31.41
CA GLU A 121 6.78 15.21 30.45
C GLU A 121 7.00 13.73 30.77
N PRO A 122 7.37 12.89 29.80
CA PRO A 122 7.72 11.50 30.06
C PRO A 122 8.88 11.40 31.08
N PRO A 123 9.02 10.29 31.82
CA PRO A 123 8.37 9.00 31.58
C PRO A 123 6.89 8.96 31.98
N PHE A 124 6.08 8.29 31.18
CA PHE A 124 4.67 8.02 31.49
C PHE A 124 4.50 6.57 31.92
N THR A 125 3.49 6.32 32.76
CA THR A 125 2.99 4.98 33.04
C THR A 125 1.54 4.92 32.63
N GLY A 126 1.17 3.89 31.86
CA GLY A 126 -0.19 3.75 31.34
C GLY A 126 -0.55 2.30 31.07
N VAL A 127 -1.80 2.08 30.68
CA VAL A 127 -2.29 0.76 30.27
C VAL A 127 -2.18 0.66 28.75
N LEU A 128 -1.60 -0.43 28.25
CA LEU A 128 -1.50 -0.67 26.81
C LEU A 128 -2.90 -0.97 26.25
N MET A 129 -3.49 -0.01 25.54
CA MET A 129 -4.83 -0.17 24.97
C MET A 129 -4.83 -0.94 23.65
N HIS A 130 -3.81 -0.77 22.83
CA HIS A 130 -3.62 -1.47 21.57
C HIS A 130 -2.12 -1.62 21.31
N LYS A 131 -1.66 -2.84 21.01
CA LYS A 131 -0.22 -3.16 20.87
C LYS A 131 0.45 -2.57 19.63
N GLY A 132 -0.36 -2.04 18.70
CA GLY A 132 0.09 -1.54 17.41
C GLY A 132 0.53 -2.68 16.48
N TRP A 133 0.80 -2.34 15.22
CA TRP A 133 1.31 -3.29 14.24
C TRP A 133 2.43 -2.67 13.42
N LYS A 134 3.51 -3.41 13.26
CA LYS A 134 4.66 -3.05 12.42
C LYS A 134 4.83 -4.11 11.34
N ALA A 135 5.01 -3.66 10.11
CA ALA A 135 5.43 -4.52 9.00
C ALA A 135 6.86 -4.99 9.26
N HIS A 136 7.03 -6.29 9.51
CA HIS A 136 8.33 -6.93 9.64
C HIS A 136 8.89 -7.32 8.27
N LYS A 137 8.01 -7.69 7.32
CA LYS A 137 8.32 -7.93 5.92
C LYS A 137 7.62 -6.89 5.05
N ARG A 138 8.19 -6.57 3.90
CA ARG A 138 7.59 -5.64 2.92
C ARG A 138 7.76 -6.24 1.53
N SER A 139 7.15 -7.41 1.32
CA SER A 139 7.29 -8.17 0.10
C SER A 139 5.99 -8.14 -0.68
N LEU A 140 6.03 -7.44 -1.81
CA LEU A 140 4.93 -7.42 -2.77
C LEU A 140 5.51 -7.92 -4.11
N PRO A 141 5.62 -9.24 -4.31
CA PRO A 141 6.47 -9.82 -5.37
C PRO A 141 5.92 -9.48 -6.75
N GLN A 142 6.51 -8.55 -7.50
CA GLN A 142 6.04 -8.16 -8.84
C GLN A 142 6.18 -9.30 -9.85
N LYS A 143 5.10 -9.70 -10.53
CA LYS A 143 5.25 -10.58 -11.69
C LYS A 143 5.77 -9.75 -12.85
N SER A 144 6.77 -10.27 -13.57
CA SER A 144 7.29 -9.61 -14.76
C SER A 144 6.15 -9.41 -15.78
N GLY A 145 5.96 -8.17 -16.25
CA GLY A 145 4.88 -7.81 -17.17
C GLY A 145 3.51 -7.55 -16.53
N GLU A 146 3.36 -7.65 -15.21
CA GLU A 146 2.14 -7.28 -14.49
C GLU A 146 1.97 -5.76 -14.50
N GLN A 147 1.02 -5.26 -15.30
CA GLN A 147 0.56 -3.87 -15.19
C GLN A 147 -0.37 -3.76 -13.99
N ILE A 148 -0.06 -2.82 -13.10
CA ILE A 148 -0.95 -2.51 -12.00
C ILE A 148 -2.13 -1.72 -12.57
N SER A 149 -3.34 -2.24 -12.38
CA SER A 149 -4.60 -1.66 -12.85
C SER A 149 -5.45 -1.20 -11.67
N ASP A 150 -6.36 -0.28 -11.93
CA ASP A 150 -7.48 0.10 -11.06
C ASP A 150 -8.54 -1.01 -10.92
N VAL A 151 -8.53 -2.00 -11.82
CA VAL A 151 -9.37 -3.20 -11.73
C VAL A 151 -8.74 -4.21 -10.77
N ILE A 152 -9.30 -4.32 -9.56
CA ILE A 152 -8.81 -5.22 -8.51
C ILE A 152 -9.10 -6.70 -8.79
N CYS A 153 -10.31 -6.98 -9.28
CA CYS A 153 -10.81 -8.30 -9.66
C CYS A 153 -11.72 -8.11 -10.89
N PRO A 154 -11.51 -8.84 -12.00
CA PRO A 154 -12.37 -8.73 -13.16
C PRO A 154 -13.77 -9.25 -12.85
N ALA A 155 -14.78 -8.71 -13.55
CA ALA A 155 -16.10 -9.34 -13.58
C ALA A 155 -16.02 -10.64 -14.42
N GLU A 156 -16.59 -11.72 -13.90
CA GLU A 156 -16.68 -13.00 -14.61
C GLU A 156 -18.07 -13.13 -15.26
N ILE A 157 -18.10 -13.38 -16.57
CA ILE A 157 -19.34 -13.52 -17.35
C ILE A 157 -19.35 -14.92 -17.97
N GLU A 158 -20.35 -15.72 -17.62
CA GLU A 158 -20.64 -16.99 -18.29
C GLU A 158 -21.36 -16.70 -19.64
N VAL A 159 -20.76 -17.12 -20.75
CA VAL A 159 -21.39 -17.04 -22.08
C VAL A 159 -22.25 -18.29 -22.30
N ARG A 160 -23.47 -18.11 -22.80
CA ARG A 160 -24.42 -19.19 -23.13
C ARG A 160 -24.73 -19.24 -24.61
#